data_AF-I4EGB4-F1
#
_entry.id   AF-I4EGB4-F1
#
_cell.length_a   1.000
_cell.length_b   1.000
_cell.length_c   1.000
_cell.angle_alpha   90.00
_cell.angle_beta   90.00
_cell.angle_gamma   90.00
#
_symmetry.space_group_name_H-M   'P 1'
#
loop_
_entity.id
_entity.type
_entity.pdbx_description
1 polymer ?
#
loop_
_entity_poly.entity_id
_entity_poly.type
_entity_poly.pdbx_seq_one_letter_code
_entity_poly.pdbx_strand_id
1 'polypeptide(L)'
;MPTREAVGKLADALQLEMGERDMLLAAAGFMPQRVESLLAGEPVLTDVLHLLQSNEVPEQVRDDVRQMLHLVVKQARLAARCTTHRGMNPGPAAA
;
A
#
# COMPACT_ATOMS: atom_id res chain seq x y z
N MET A 1 4.77 21.04 10.53
CA MET A 1 4.54 19.96 9.54
C MET A 1 4.53 20.60 8.15
N PRO A 2 5.18 20.01 7.12
CA PRO A 2 5.10 20.53 5.76
C PRO A 2 3.64 20.53 5.29
N THR A 3 3.25 21.49 4.45
CA THR A 3 1.92 21.53 3.84
C THR A 3 1.95 20.89 2.46
N ARG A 4 0.81 20.34 2.02
CA ARG A 4 0.70 19.74 0.67
C ARG A 4 1.12 20.71 -0.44
N GLU A 5 0.78 21.99 -0.29
CA GLU A 5 1.14 23.04 -1.25
C GLU A 5 2.66 23.28 -1.28
N ALA A 6 3.34 23.25 -0.13
CA ALA A 6 4.79 23.41 -0.07
C ALA A 6 5.52 22.23 -0.73
N VAL A 7 5.03 21.00 -0.55
CA VAL A 7 5.58 19.81 -1.23
C VAL A 7 5.32 19.86 -2.73
N GLY A 8 4.16 20.39 -3.16
CA GLY A 8 3.88 20.65 -4.58
C GLY A 8 4.84 21.66 -5.20
N LYS A 9 5.04 22.81 -4.54
CA LYS A 9 6.00 23.84 -4.98
C LYS A 9 7.44 23.31 -5.05
N LEU A 10 7.80 22.41 -4.13
CA LEU A 10 9.11 21.73 -4.17
C LEU A 10 9.23 20.81 -5.39
N ALA A 11 8.20 20.03 -5.71
CA ALA A 11 8.18 19.18 -6.91
C ALA A 11 8.31 20.01 -8.19
N ASP A 12 7.59 21.14 -8.27
CA ASP A 12 7.63 22.06 -9.40
C ASP A 12 9.02 22.68 -9.56
N ALA A 13 9.66 23.08 -8.45
CA ALA A 13 11.02 23.62 -8.45
C ALA A 13 12.08 22.59 -8.89
N LEU A 14 11.85 21.31 -8.60
CA LEU A 14 12.68 20.19 -9.02
C LEU A 14 12.35 19.70 -10.45
N GLN A 15 11.35 20.30 -11.11
CA GLN A 15 10.89 19.92 -12.45
C GLN A 15 10.51 18.44 -12.55
N LEU A 16 9.97 17.87 -11.47
CA LEU A 16 9.59 16.46 -11.43
C LEU A 16 8.47 16.16 -12.42
N GLU A 17 8.58 15.04 -13.12
CA GLU A 17 7.49 14.55 -13.94
C GLU A 17 6.29 14.16 -13.06
N MET A 18 5.09 14.08 -13.65
CA MET A 18 3.87 13.90 -12.86
C MET A 18 3.91 12.66 -11.95
N GLY A 19 4.55 11.56 -12.37
CA GLY A 19 4.70 10.36 -11.55
C GLY A 19 5.67 10.55 -10.37
N GLU A 20 6.77 11.25 -10.59
CA GLU A 20 7.77 11.56 -9.55
C GLU A 20 7.21 12.54 -8.51
N ARG A 21 6.40 13.49 -8.95
CA ARG A 21 5.65 14.39 -8.07
C ARG A 21 4.66 13.64 -7.17
N ASP A 22 3.95 12.67 -7.73
CA ASP A 22 3.00 11.83 -6.97
C ASP A 22 3.73 10.98 -5.91
N MET A 23 4.89 10.42 -6.27
CA MET A 23 5.78 9.71 -5.35
C MET A 23 6.29 10.60 -4.22
N LEU A 24 6.67 11.85 -4.53
CA LEU A 24 7.12 12.82 -3.51
C LEU A 24 5.99 13.20 -2.55
N LEU A 25 4.78 13.42 -3.06
CA LEU A 25 3.60 13.69 -2.23
C LEU A 25 3.29 12.51 -1.31
N ALA A 26 3.36 11.29 -1.83
CA ALA A 26 3.15 10.06 -1.06
C ALA A 26 4.17 9.89 0.07
N ALA A 27 5.46 10.10 -0.23
CA ALA A 27 6.54 10.02 0.75
C ALA A 27 6.39 11.08 1.86
N ALA A 28 5.80 12.23 1.54
CA ALA A 28 5.47 13.27 2.50
C ALA A 28 4.15 13.02 3.28
N GLY A 29 3.50 11.87 3.06
CA GLY A 29 2.25 11.49 3.73
C GLY A 29 1.00 12.15 3.14
N PHE A 30 1.09 12.70 1.93
CA PHE A 30 -0.04 13.28 1.21
C PHE A 30 -0.56 12.32 0.14
N MET A 31 -1.89 12.35 -0.06
CA MET A 31 -2.52 11.59 -1.13
C MET A 31 -2.15 12.22 -2.50
N PRO A 32 -1.54 11.47 -3.43
CA PRO A 32 -1.23 11.96 -4.77
C PRO A 32 -2.51 12.17 -5.60
N GLN A 33 -2.36 12.87 -6.72
CA GLN A 33 -3.51 13.16 -7.59
C GLN A 33 -4.01 11.90 -8.32
N ARG A 34 -3.10 10.94 -8.55
CA ARG A 34 -3.39 9.63 -9.16
C ARG A 34 -3.06 8.53 -8.18
N VAL A 35 -4.06 7.74 -7.82
CA VAL A 35 -3.89 6.60 -6.90
C VAL A 35 -3.09 5.50 -7.60
N GLU A 36 -3.17 5.44 -8.93
CA GLU A 36 -2.42 4.52 -9.79
C GLU A 36 -0.91 4.73 -9.66
N SER A 37 -0.46 5.98 -9.47
CA SER A 37 0.96 6.30 -9.25
C SER A 37 1.50 5.69 -7.94
N LEU A 38 0.66 5.49 -6.91
CA LEU A 38 1.06 4.84 -5.65
C LEU A 38 1.27 3.33 -5.81
N LEU A 39 0.49 2.73 -6.70
CA LEU A 39 0.44 1.29 -6.91
C LEU A 39 1.33 0.87 -8.09
N ALA A 40 2.09 1.79 -8.68
CA ALA A 40 3.02 1.50 -9.77
C ALA A 40 4.07 0.42 -9.40
N GLY A 41 4.45 0.33 -8.12
CA GLY A 41 5.34 -0.72 -7.62
C GLY A 41 4.65 -2.08 -7.40
N GLU A 42 3.31 -2.11 -7.42
CA GLU A 42 2.49 -3.29 -7.14
C GLU A 42 1.36 -3.39 -8.18
N PRO A 43 1.65 -3.87 -9.41
CA PRO A 43 0.70 -3.90 -10.51
C PRO A 43 -0.58 -4.68 -10.17
N VAL A 44 -0.46 -5.73 -9.36
CA VAL A 44 -1.59 -6.54 -8.89
C VAL A 44 -2.58 -5.70 -8.07
N LEU A 45 -2.11 -4.76 -7.24
CA LEU A 45 -2.99 -3.90 -6.46
C LEU A 45 -3.72 -2.88 -7.35
N THR A 46 -3.10 -2.47 -8.45
CA THR A 46 -3.72 -1.61 -9.46
C THR A 46 -4.89 -2.33 -10.15
N ASP A 47 -4.70 -3.58 -10.56
CA ASP A 47 -5.76 -4.39 -11.18
C ASP A 47 -6.93 -4.65 -10.23
N VAL A 48 -6.62 -4.94 -8.97
CA VAL A 48 -7.64 -5.11 -7.91
C VAL A 48 -8.42 -3.81 -7.72
N LEU A 49 -7.76 -2.65 -7.69
CA LEU A 49 -8.43 -1.36 -7.54
C LEU A 49 -9.36 -1.08 -8.74
N HIS A 50 -8.89 -1.33 -9.96
CA HIS A 50 -9.72 -1.20 -11.17
C HIS A 50 -10.94 -2.12 -11.13
N LEU A 51 -10.78 -3.39 -10.73
CA LEU A 51 -11.90 -4.33 -10.59
C LEU A 51 -12.93 -3.83 -9.58
N LEU A 52 -12.48 -3.32 -8.42
CA LEU A 52 -13.36 -2.82 -7.37
C LEU A 52 -14.08 -1.52 -7.73
N GLN A 53 -13.57 -0.77 -8.70
CA GLN A 53 -14.17 0.46 -9.22
C GLN A 53 -15.02 0.23 -10.48
N SER A 54 -14.85 -0.90 -11.17
CA SER A 54 -15.54 -1.18 -12.42
C SER A 54 -17.03 -1.46 -12.20
N ASN A 55 -17.90 -0.64 -12.80
CA ASN A 55 -19.35 -0.83 -12.81
C ASN A 55 -19.83 -2.00 -13.68
N GLU A 56 -18.92 -2.61 -14.47
CA GLU A 56 -19.21 -3.82 -15.24
C GLU A 56 -19.21 -5.06 -14.34
N VAL A 57 -18.58 -4.98 -13.17
CA VAL A 57 -18.54 -6.06 -12.18
C VAL A 57 -19.71 -5.90 -11.20
N PRO A 58 -20.56 -6.94 -11.01
CA PRO A 58 -21.65 -6.89 -10.05
C PRO A 58 -21.16 -6.58 -8.62
N GLU A 59 -21.91 -5.76 -7.87
CA GLU A 59 -21.52 -5.34 -6.51
C GLU A 59 -21.20 -6.52 -5.61
N GLN A 60 -21.98 -7.59 -5.71
CA GLN A 60 -21.81 -8.81 -4.92
C GLN A 60 -20.44 -9.47 -5.15
N VAL A 61 -19.95 -9.47 -6.39
CA VAL A 61 -18.61 -9.98 -6.73
C VAL A 61 -17.53 -9.04 -6.18
N ARG A 62 -17.76 -7.72 -6.22
CA ARG A 62 -16.82 -6.74 -5.63
C ARG A 62 -16.73 -6.91 -4.11
N ASP A 63 -17.85 -7.18 -3.44
CA ASP A 63 -17.90 -7.47 -2.01
C ASP A 63 -17.14 -8.75 -1.65
N ASP A 64 -17.35 -9.83 -2.41
CA ASP A 64 -16.63 -11.10 -2.21
C ASP A 64 -15.10 -10.89 -2.32
N VAL A 65 -14.66 -10.10 -3.31
CA VAL A 65 -13.23 -9.76 -3.49
C VAL A 65 -12.71 -8.95 -2.30
N ARG A 66 -13.46 -7.94 -1.81
CA ARG A 66 -13.08 -7.18 -0.60
C ARG A 66 -12.93 -8.10 0.60
N GLN A 67 -13.85 -9.05 0.77
CA GLN A 67 -13.83 -9.98 1.89
C GLN A 67 -12.64 -10.95 1.81
N MET A 68 -12.35 -11.47 0.62
CA MET A 68 -11.18 -12.32 0.39
C MET A 68 -9.87 -11.59 0.70
N LEU A 69 -9.70 -10.36 0.21
CA LEU A 69 -8.52 -9.54 0.50
C LEU A 69 -8.34 -9.31 2.00
N HIS A 70 -9.45 -9.06 2.73
CA HIS A 70 -9.41 -8.89 4.17
C HIS A 70 -8.90 -10.15 4.88
N LEU A 71 -9.34 -11.33 4.44
CA LEU A 71 -8.89 -12.61 5.00
C LEU A 71 -7.40 -12.84 4.74
N VAL A 72 -6.92 -12.60 3.52
CA VAL A 72 -5.50 -12.75 3.16
C VAL A 72 -4.62 -11.86 4.02
N VAL A 73 -4.97 -10.57 4.16
CA VAL A 73 -4.22 -9.63 5.00
C VAL A 73 -4.22 -10.05 6.47
N LYS A 74 -5.37 -10.52 6.97
CA LYS A 74 -5.49 -11.01 8.34
C LYS A 74 -4.57 -12.22 8.58
N GLN A 75 -4.56 -13.18 7.66
CA GLN A 75 -3.69 -14.36 7.74
C GLN A 75 -2.21 -14.00 7.67
N ALA A 76 -1.82 -13.12 6.74
CA ALA A 76 -0.44 -12.66 6.61
C ALA A 76 0.06 -11.98 7.90
N ARG A 77 -0.76 -11.12 8.51
CA ARG A 77 -0.44 -10.47 9.80
C ARG A 77 -0.28 -11.48 10.94
N LEU A 78 -1.12 -12.51 10.97
CA LEU A 78 -1.00 -13.58 11.96
C LEU A 78 0.28 -14.39 11.76
N ALA A 79 0.59 -14.78 10.52
CA ALA A 79 1.82 -15.51 10.18
C ALA A 79 3.07 -14.71 10.55
N ALA A 80 3.11 -13.42 10.23
CA ALA A 80 4.24 -12.53 10.58
C ALA A 80 4.49 -12.46 12.10
N ARG A 81 3.42 -12.45 12.92
CA ARG A 81 3.53 -12.48 14.38
C ARG A 81 4.05 -13.83 14.89
N CYS A 82 3.62 -14.95 14.29
CA CYS A 82 4.12 -16.28 14.65
C CYS A 82 5.60 -16.47 14.29
N THR A 83 6.08 -15.89 13.19
CA THR A 83 7.49 -15.95 12.81
C THR A 83 8.40 -15.17 13.75
N THR A 84 7.94 -14.03 14.29
CA THR A 84 8.73 -13.23 15.24
C THR A 84 8.95 -13.95 16.58
N HIS A 85 8.01 -14.78 17.03
CA HIS A 85 8.16 -15.54 18.29
C HIS A 85 9.18 -16.70 18.19
N ARG A 86 9.54 -17.17 16.98
CA ARG A 86 10.48 -18.28 16.79
C ARG A 86 11.96 -17.86 16.88
N GLY A 87 12.25 -16.56 16.86
CA GLY A 87 13.62 -16.00 16.91
C GLY A 87 14.19 -15.72 18.31
N MET A 88 13.46 -16.02 19.40
CA MET A 88 13.82 -15.64 20.78
C MET A 88 13.92 -16.83 21.75
N ASN A 89 14.36 -18.00 21.30
CA ASN A 89 14.67 -19.10 22.21
C ASN A 89 16.21 -19.21 22.39
N PRO A 90 16.80 -18.70 23.48
CA PRO A 90 18.13 -19.14 23.86
C PRO A 90 18.01 -20.62 24.25
N GLY A 91 18.69 -21.49 23.52
CA GLY A 91 18.72 -22.93 23.80
C GLY A 91 19.14 -23.20 25.26
N PRO A 92 18.76 -24.36 25.82
CA PRO A 92 19.07 -24.68 27.20
C PRO A 92 20.59 -24.75 27.34
N ALA A 93 21.13 -23.95 28.27
CA ALA A 93 22.52 -24.04 28.67
C ALA A 93 22.78 -25.44 29.22
N ALA A 94 23.52 -26.24 28.45
CA ALA A 94 24.15 -27.45 28.93
C ALA A 94 25.35 -27.05 29.79
N ALA A 95 25.26 -27.31 31.09
CA ALA A 95 26.39 -27.53 32.00
C ALA A 95 25.87 -28.20 33.29
#